data_AF-A0A9W9LRN7-F1
#
_entry.id   AF-A0A9W9LRN7-F1
#
_cell.length_a   1.000
_cell.length_b   1.000
_cell.length_c   1.000
_cell.angle_alpha   90.00
_cell.angle_beta   90.00
_cell.angle_gamma   90.00
#
_symmetry.space_group_name_H-M   'P 1'
#
loop_
_entity.id
_entity.type
_entity.pdbx_description
1 polymer ?
#
loop_
_entity_poly.entity_id
_entity_poly.type
_entity_poly.pdbx_seq_one_letter_code
_entity_poly.pdbx_strand_id
1 'polypeptide(L)'
;MLPLLFVYIAEYVINQGVAPTLMFPIHETPFRHYRAFYPSYNAIYQVGVFLSRSSTPFFRVHRLYLFSMLQVVNLVILVLHAMFDFIPSVWFIFIIIFWEGLLGGLVYVNTFAEIGDRVPEEDREFSLGATTVSDSAGICIAGLISLGLEGSLCRFQVAHGRELCREVYRRL
;
A
#
# COMPACT_ATOMS: atom_id res chain seq x y z
N MET A 1 -8.20 14.66 8.45
CA MET A 1 -8.93 13.38 8.32
C MET A 1 -9.04 12.92 6.87
N LEU A 2 -9.60 13.71 5.95
CA LEU A 2 -9.70 13.35 4.52
C LEU A 2 -8.39 12.89 3.84
N PRO A 3 -7.24 13.56 4.04
CA PRO A 3 -5.98 13.14 3.39
C PRO A 3 -5.46 11.79 3.87
N LEU A 4 -5.69 11.49 5.15
CA LEU A 4 -5.39 10.19 5.76
C LEU A 4 -6.24 9.09 5.13
N LEU A 5 -7.56 9.32 5.01
CA LEU A 5 -8.48 8.35 4.42
C LEU A 5 -8.02 7.95 3.01
N PHE A 6 -7.66 8.91 2.16
CA PHE A 6 -7.17 8.62 0.81
C PHE A 6 -5.83 7.90 0.78
N VAL A 7 -4.89 8.24 1.68
CA VAL A 7 -3.62 7.50 1.84
C VAL A 7 -3.89 6.04 2.17
N TYR A 8 -4.72 5.82 3.20
CA TYR A 8 -5.03 4.49 3.68
C TYR A 8 -5.78 3.65 2.66
N ILE A 9 -6.72 4.26 1.92
CA ILE A 9 -7.38 3.58 0.81
C ILE A 9 -6.34 3.18 -0.24
N ALA A 10 -5.48 4.10 -0.68
CA ALA A 10 -4.49 3.81 -1.71
C ALA A 10 -3.48 2.74 -1.28
N GLU A 11 -2.96 2.85 -0.07
CA GLU A 11 -2.00 1.92 0.55
C GLU A 11 -2.56 0.50 0.65
N TYR A 12 -3.79 0.36 1.15
CA TYR A 12 -4.40 -0.96 1.31
C TYR A 12 -4.89 -1.54 -0.02
N VAL A 13 -5.27 -0.72 -1.00
CA VAL A 13 -5.56 -1.19 -2.36
C VAL A 13 -4.29 -1.71 -3.04
N ILE A 14 -3.13 -1.05 -2.82
CA ILE A 14 -1.84 -1.57 -3.30
C ILE A 14 -1.56 -2.93 -2.65
N ASN A 15 -1.61 -3.01 -1.32
CA ASN A 15 -1.21 -4.21 -0.59
C ASN A 15 -2.16 -5.40 -0.81
N GLN A 16 -3.48 -5.18 -0.87
CA GLN A 16 -4.45 -6.26 -0.98
C GLN A 16 -4.92 -6.53 -2.41
N GLY A 17 -4.98 -5.51 -3.27
CA GLY A 17 -5.48 -5.65 -4.64
C GLY A 17 -4.38 -5.80 -5.70
N VAL A 18 -3.31 -5.02 -5.61
CA VAL A 18 -2.28 -4.95 -6.67
C VAL A 18 -1.12 -5.90 -6.39
N ALA A 19 -0.60 -5.94 -5.16
CA ALA A 19 0.53 -6.79 -4.77
C ALA A 19 0.38 -8.29 -5.12
N PRO A 20 -0.80 -8.95 -4.96
CA PRO A 20 -0.95 -10.34 -5.39
C PRO A 20 -0.85 -10.53 -6.91
N THR A 21 -1.09 -9.47 -7.71
CA THR A 21 -1.02 -9.51 -9.18
C THR A 21 0.36 -9.13 -9.75
N LEU A 22 1.29 -8.65 -8.90
CA LEU A 22 2.66 -8.29 -9.26
C LEU A 22 3.58 -9.52 -9.25
N MET A 23 3.34 -10.44 -10.17
CA MET A 23 4.13 -11.67 -10.32
C MET A 23 5.18 -11.51 -11.42
N PHE A 24 6.44 -11.86 -11.10
CA PHE A 24 7.56 -11.91 -12.05
C PHE A 24 7.97 -13.35 -12.36
N PRO A 25 8.55 -13.63 -13.55
CA PRO A 25 9.07 -14.96 -13.87
C PRO A 25 10.10 -15.43 -12.83
N ILE A 26 9.91 -16.65 -12.30
CA ILE A 26 10.79 -17.23 -11.25
C ILE A 26 12.27 -17.19 -11.65
N HIS A 27 12.58 -17.36 -12.94
CA HIS A 27 13.95 -17.38 -13.46
C HIS A 27 14.73 -16.07 -13.27
N GLU A 28 14.04 -14.94 -13.11
CA GLU A 28 14.66 -13.62 -12.96
C GLU A 28 14.66 -13.13 -11.51
N THR A 29 14.19 -13.97 -10.57
CA THR A 29 13.99 -13.59 -9.17
C THR A 29 14.67 -14.57 -8.22
N PRO A 30 15.00 -14.13 -6.98
CA PRO A 30 15.64 -15.01 -6.00
C PRO A 30 14.67 -16.06 -5.41
N PHE A 31 13.40 -16.08 -5.81
CA PHE A 31 12.37 -16.93 -5.22
C PHE A 31 12.23 -18.25 -5.97
N ARG A 32 11.90 -19.33 -5.23
CA ARG A 32 11.63 -20.66 -5.81
C ARG A 32 10.14 -20.92 -6.08
N HIS A 33 9.25 -20.09 -5.53
CA HIS A 33 7.79 -20.27 -5.61
C HIS A 33 7.09 -18.92 -5.78
N TYR A 34 6.07 -18.87 -6.65
CA TYR A 34 5.23 -17.66 -6.85
C TYR A 34 4.51 -17.20 -5.57
N ARG A 35 4.23 -18.12 -4.64
CA ARG A 35 3.62 -17.78 -3.33
C ARG A 35 4.55 -17.00 -2.39
N ALA A 36 5.86 -16.95 -2.67
CA ALA A 36 6.82 -16.24 -1.82
C ALA A 36 6.82 -14.73 -2.07
N PHE A 37 6.34 -14.27 -3.23
CA PHE A 37 6.32 -12.85 -3.57
C PHE A 37 5.45 -12.04 -2.60
N TYR A 38 4.20 -12.46 -2.37
CA TYR A 38 3.28 -11.74 -1.50
C TYR A 38 3.76 -11.59 -0.05
N PRO A 39 4.23 -12.66 0.64
CA PRO A 39 4.84 -12.54 1.95
C PRO A 39 6.09 -11.67 1.97
N SER A 40 6.93 -11.72 0.92
CA SER A 40 8.13 -10.88 0.84
C SER A 40 7.79 -9.40 0.64
N TYR A 41 6.83 -9.08 -0.22
CA TYR A 41 6.30 -7.72 -0.38
C TYR A 41 5.74 -7.20 0.94
N ASN A 42 4.93 -8.01 1.64
CA ASN A 42 4.39 -7.62 2.94
C ASN A 42 5.50 -7.38 3.98
N ALA A 43 6.52 -8.25 4.03
CA ALA A 43 7.65 -8.06 4.93
C ALA A 43 8.41 -6.76 4.66
N ILE A 44 8.69 -6.44 3.38
CA ILE A 44 9.38 -5.20 2.99
C ILE A 44 8.54 -3.97 3.36
N TYR A 45 7.24 -4.01 3.08
CA TYR A 45 6.29 -2.96 3.47
C TYR A 45 6.32 -2.75 5.00
N GLN A 46 6.22 -3.83 5.79
CA GLN A 46 6.23 -3.75 7.26
C GLN A 46 7.56 -3.21 7.81
N VAL A 47 8.69 -3.52 7.18
CA VAL A 47 10.00 -2.93 7.54
C VAL A 47 9.99 -1.42 7.28
N GLY A 48 9.42 -0.97 6.16
CA GLY A 48 9.23 0.46 5.87
C GLY A 48 8.35 1.15 6.92
N VAL A 49 7.18 0.56 7.23
CA VAL A 49 6.27 1.07 8.26
C VAL A 49 6.95 1.14 9.62
N PHE A 50 7.70 0.11 10.00
CA PHE A 50 8.43 0.06 11.27
C PHE A 50 9.45 1.20 11.37
N LEU A 51 10.34 1.34 10.38
CA LEU A 51 11.35 2.40 10.36
C LEU A 51 10.70 3.79 10.42
N SER A 52 9.62 3.95 9.67
CA SER A 52 8.85 5.19 9.63
C SER A 52 8.24 5.55 10.98
N ARG A 53 7.56 4.60 11.64
CA ARG A 53 6.96 4.80 12.97
C ARG A 53 8.02 5.01 14.07
N SER A 54 9.19 4.39 13.94
CA SER A 54 10.30 4.61 14.88
C SER A 54 11.00 5.95 14.69
N SER A 55 10.91 6.57 13.51
CA SER A 55 11.58 7.85 13.19
C SER A 55 10.87 9.08 13.78
N THR A 56 9.63 8.93 14.23
CA THR A 56 8.76 10.05 14.63
C THR A 56 9.26 10.96 15.76
N PRO A 57 10.03 10.48 16.76
CA PRO A 57 10.60 11.38 17.77
C PRO A 57 11.58 12.41 17.18
N PHE A 58 12.11 12.17 15.99
CA PHE A 58 13.19 12.98 15.40
C PHE A 58 12.72 13.87 14.24
N PHE A 59 11.67 13.49 13.48
CA PHE A 59 11.20 14.24 12.31
C PHE A 59 9.67 14.39 12.31
N ARG A 60 9.17 15.61 12.56
CA ARG A 60 7.76 15.98 12.41
C ARG A 60 7.52 16.68 11.07
N VAL A 61 6.66 16.13 10.23
CA VAL A 61 6.31 16.68 8.92
C VAL A 61 4.84 17.06 8.87
N HIS A 62 4.59 18.37 8.76
CA HIS A 62 3.24 18.95 8.76
C HIS A 62 2.55 18.91 7.37
N ARG A 63 3.28 18.52 6.30
CA ARG A 63 2.75 18.46 4.91
C ARG A 63 2.10 17.12 4.57
N LEU A 64 1.07 16.74 5.32
CA LEU A 64 0.34 15.47 5.15
C LEU A 64 -0.30 15.31 3.75
N TYR A 65 -0.75 16.40 3.14
CA TYR A 65 -1.37 16.39 1.82
C TYR A 65 -0.41 15.97 0.70
N LEU A 66 0.88 16.32 0.82
CA LEU A 66 1.87 15.99 -0.20
C LEU A 66 2.14 14.49 -0.24
N PHE A 67 2.29 13.87 0.93
CA PHE A 67 2.43 12.41 1.03
C PHE A 67 1.17 11.68 0.57
N SER A 68 -0.01 12.26 0.80
CA SER A 68 -1.27 11.73 0.28
C SER A 68 -1.33 11.67 -1.24
N MET A 69 -0.92 12.75 -1.92
CA MET A 69 -0.84 12.73 -3.38
C MET A 69 0.21 11.75 -3.89
N LEU A 70 1.38 11.67 -3.25
CA LEU A 70 2.42 10.71 -3.61
C LEU A 70 1.93 9.26 -3.50
N GLN A 71 1.13 8.93 -2.49
CA GLN A 71 0.58 7.59 -2.32
C GLN A 71 -0.41 7.22 -3.43
N VAL A 72 -1.27 8.16 -3.82
CA VAL A 72 -2.20 7.95 -4.95
C VAL A 72 -1.43 7.78 -6.25
N VAL A 73 -0.36 8.56 -6.47
CA VAL A 73 0.53 8.40 -7.62
C VAL A 73 1.19 7.02 -7.62
N ASN A 74 1.70 6.55 -6.47
CA ASN A 74 2.26 5.19 -6.34
C ASN A 74 1.25 4.11 -6.72
N LEU A 75 0.00 4.23 -6.26
CA LEU A 75 -1.08 3.29 -6.63
C LEU A 75 -1.27 3.26 -8.15
N VAL A 76 -1.39 4.42 -8.78
CA VAL A 76 -1.57 4.50 -10.25
C VAL A 76 -0.39 3.88 -10.98
N ILE A 77 0.85 4.17 -10.55
CA ILE A 77 2.06 3.61 -11.14
C ILE A 77 2.07 2.08 -11.02
N LEU A 78 1.75 1.52 -9.85
CA LEU A 78 1.73 0.08 -9.62
C LEU A 78 0.59 -0.62 -10.37
N VAL A 79 -0.58 -0.01 -10.48
CA VAL A 79 -1.69 -0.52 -11.30
C VAL A 79 -1.30 -0.53 -12.78
N LEU A 80 -0.73 0.57 -13.29
CA LEU A 80 -0.23 0.63 -14.66
C LEU A 80 0.87 -0.42 -14.89
N HIS A 81 1.71 -0.67 -13.88
CA HIS A 81 2.74 -1.68 -13.97
C HIS A 81 2.14 -3.08 -14.06
N ALA A 82 1.15 -3.38 -13.22
CA ALA A 82 0.43 -4.65 -13.26
C ALA A 82 -0.27 -4.90 -14.62
N MET A 83 -0.67 -3.83 -15.32
CA MET A 83 -1.28 -3.89 -16.66
C MET A 83 -0.26 -3.97 -17.81
N PHE A 84 0.77 -3.13 -17.81
CA PHE A 84 1.67 -2.92 -18.96
C PHE A 84 3.09 -3.47 -18.79
N ASP A 85 3.46 -3.89 -17.57
CA ASP A 85 4.77 -4.47 -17.25
C ASP A 85 6.00 -3.64 -17.65
N PHE A 86 5.94 -2.34 -17.42
CA PHE A 86 7.04 -1.45 -17.81
C PHE A 86 8.32 -1.59 -16.95
N ILE A 87 8.28 -2.28 -15.80
CA ILE A 87 9.42 -2.46 -14.90
C ILE A 87 10.00 -3.86 -15.09
N PRO A 88 11.23 -4.00 -15.63
CA PRO A 88 11.81 -5.30 -15.95
C PRO A 88 12.46 -6.00 -14.75
N SER A 89 12.50 -5.39 -13.56
CA SER A 89 13.18 -5.97 -12.40
C SER A 89 12.37 -5.85 -11.11
N VAL A 90 12.26 -6.98 -10.40
CA VAL A 90 11.60 -7.09 -9.09
C VAL A 90 12.22 -6.18 -8.03
N TRP A 91 13.51 -5.85 -8.14
CA TRP A 91 14.20 -4.99 -7.18
C TRP A 91 13.63 -3.56 -7.14
N PHE A 92 13.19 -3.03 -8.29
CA PHE A 92 12.53 -1.72 -8.32
C PHE A 92 11.17 -1.77 -7.61
N ILE A 93 10.44 -2.87 -7.74
CA ILE A 93 9.17 -3.07 -7.02
C ILE A 93 9.40 -3.15 -5.52
N PHE A 94 10.45 -3.84 -5.06
CA PHE A 94 10.84 -3.83 -3.65
C PHE A 94 11.12 -2.42 -3.12
N ILE A 95 11.83 -1.60 -3.89
CA ILE A 95 12.11 -0.21 -3.51
C ILE A 95 10.80 0.59 -3.43
N ILE A 96 9.89 0.42 -4.38
CA ILE A 96 8.60 1.13 -4.40
C ILE A 96 7.73 0.70 -3.21
N ILE A 97 7.65 -0.59 -2.90
CA ILE A 97 6.88 -1.11 -1.75
C ILE A 97 7.49 -0.66 -0.42
N PHE A 98 8.82 -0.64 -0.33
CA PHE A 98 9.50 -0.09 0.84
C PHE A 98 9.19 1.40 1.02
N TRP A 99 9.23 2.16 -0.07
CA TRP A 99 8.90 3.59 -0.10
C TRP A 99 7.43 3.83 0.28
N GLU A 100 6.53 3.01 -0.22
CA GLU A 100 5.10 3.02 0.13
C GLU A 100 4.88 2.79 1.63
N GLY A 101 5.53 1.77 2.23
CA GLY A 101 5.48 1.54 3.68
C GLY A 101 6.06 2.69 4.50
N LEU A 102 7.13 3.34 4.01
CA LEU A 102 7.69 4.53 4.66
C LEU A 102 6.69 5.69 4.68
N LEU A 103 6.04 5.97 3.54
CA LEU A 103 5.05 7.03 3.41
C LEU A 103 3.83 6.80 4.30
N GLY A 104 3.28 5.58 4.29
CA GLY A 104 2.12 5.21 5.11
C GLY A 104 2.40 5.40 6.60
N GLY A 105 3.54 4.88 7.08
CA GLY A 105 3.96 5.05 8.47
C GLY A 105 4.14 6.52 8.88
N LEU A 106 4.64 7.37 7.97
CA LEU A 106 4.96 8.77 8.28
C LEU A 106 3.66 9.56 8.40
N VAL A 107 2.73 9.36 7.46
CA VAL A 107 1.42 10.03 7.49
C VAL A 107 0.65 9.62 8.74
N TYR A 108 0.68 8.35 9.13
CA TYR A 108 0.01 7.87 10.33
C TYR A 108 0.48 8.63 11.56
N VAL A 109 1.75 8.50 11.94
CA VAL A 109 2.20 9.06 13.23
C VAL A 109 2.20 10.59 13.20
N ASN A 110 2.51 11.23 12.07
CA ASN A 110 2.42 12.69 11.98
C ASN A 110 0.99 13.19 12.12
N THR A 111 -0.03 12.45 11.67
CA THR A 111 -1.40 12.89 11.89
C THR A 111 -1.83 12.78 13.35
N PHE A 112 -1.44 11.70 14.05
CA PHE A 112 -1.68 11.58 15.48
C PHE A 112 -0.96 12.68 16.27
N ALA A 113 0.26 13.02 15.89
CA ALA A 113 1.01 14.13 16.48
C ALA A 113 0.34 15.49 16.21
N GLU A 114 -0.11 15.74 14.98
CA GLU A 114 -0.77 17.00 14.59
C GLU A 114 -2.08 17.21 15.38
N ILE A 115 -2.86 16.15 15.58
CA ILE A 115 -4.07 16.18 16.42
C ILE A 115 -3.70 16.46 17.88
N GLY A 116 -2.63 15.84 18.36
CA GLY A 116 -2.07 16.10 19.68
C GLY A 116 -1.62 17.54 19.88
N ASP A 117 -1.05 18.20 18.88
CA ASP A 117 -0.52 19.55 19.03
C ASP A 117 -1.56 20.65 18.73
N ARG A 118 -2.47 20.45 17.77
CA ARG A 118 -3.39 21.50 17.29
C ARG A 118 -4.78 21.48 17.91
N VAL A 119 -5.24 20.34 18.43
CA VAL A 119 -6.60 20.22 18.97
C VAL A 119 -6.58 20.54 20.47
N PRO A 120 -7.51 21.38 20.96
CA PRO A 120 -7.73 21.61 22.39
C PRO A 120 -7.93 20.31 23.15
N GLU A 121 -7.53 20.25 24.42
CA GLU A 121 -7.60 19.02 25.22
C GLU A 121 -9.02 18.45 25.32
N GLU A 122 -10.03 19.32 25.36
CA GLU A 122 -11.46 18.95 25.40
C GLU A 122 -11.94 18.17 24.17
N ASP A 123 -11.39 18.49 22.98
CA ASP A 123 -11.79 17.88 21.71
C ASP A 123 -10.79 16.81 21.22
N ARG A 124 -9.66 16.66 21.91
CA ARG A 124 -8.54 15.80 21.47
C ARG A 124 -8.92 14.33 21.48
N GLU A 125 -9.55 13.85 22.55
CA GLU A 125 -9.96 12.43 22.65
C GLU A 125 -10.97 12.06 21.56
N PHE A 126 -11.94 12.95 21.32
CA PHE A 126 -12.92 12.77 20.25
C PHE A 126 -12.25 12.77 18.87
N SER A 127 -11.33 13.71 18.61
CA SER A 127 -10.61 13.81 17.34
C SER A 127 -9.71 12.60 17.07
N LEU A 128 -9.06 12.07 18.11
CA LEU A 128 -8.27 10.84 18.04
C LEU A 128 -9.16 9.64 17.71
N GLY A 129 -10.30 9.49 18.40
CA GLY A 129 -11.27 8.42 18.14
C GLY A 129 -11.89 8.50 16.75
N ALA A 130 -12.27 9.70 16.28
CA ALA A 130 -12.78 9.89 14.93
C ALA A 130 -11.71 9.57 13.86
N THR A 131 -10.42 9.75 14.17
CA THR A 131 -9.32 9.43 13.24
C THR A 131 -9.15 7.93 13.07
N THR A 132 -9.23 7.15 14.15
CA THR A 132 -9.12 5.68 14.08
C THR A 132 -10.32 5.05 13.38
N VAL A 133 -11.52 5.62 13.54
CA VAL A 133 -12.70 5.22 12.76
C VAL A 133 -12.50 5.50 11.27
N SER A 134 -11.96 6.68 10.92
CA SER A 134 -11.64 7.01 9.53
C SER A 134 -10.61 6.05 8.92
N ASP A 135 -9.59 5.66 9.68
CA ASP A 135 -8.59 4.67 9.26
C ASP A 135 -9.25 3.32 8.95
N SER A 136 -10.02 2.79 9.90
CA SER A 136 -10.74 1.51 9.74
C SER A 136 -11.71 1.52 8.55
N ALA A 137 -12.42 2.63 8.34
CA ALA A 137 -13.32 2.81 7.21
C ALA A 137 -12.55 2.82 5.87
N GLY A 138 -11.40 3.47 5.82
CA GLY A 138 -10.52 3.48 4.65
C GLY A 138 -10.05 2.08 4.27
N ILE A 139 -9.62 1.29 5.25
CA ILE A 139 -9.21 -0.12 5.06
C ILE A 139 -10.38 -0.96 4.54
N CYS A 140 -11.58 -0.78 5.10
CA CYS A 140 -12.78 -1.49 4.65
C CYS A 140 -13.12 -1.18 3.19
N ILE A 141 -13.11 0.11 2.81
CA ILE A 141 -13.32 0.55 1.43
C ILE A 141 -12.25 -0.02 0.50
N ALA A 142 -10.98 -0.01 0.92
CA ALA A 142 -9.88 -0.58 0.16
C ALA A 142 -10.07 -2.08 -0.09
N GLY A 143 -10.53 -2.83 0.90
CA GLY A 143 -10.86 -4.25 0.75
C GLY A 143 -11.96 -4.49 -0.28
N LEU A 144 -13.04 -3.70 -0.22
CA LEU A 144 -14.14 -3.76 -1.19
C LEU A 144 -13.66 -3.45 -2.62
N ILE A 145 -12.81 -2.44 -2.79
CA ILE A 145 -12.19 -2.12 -4.08
C ILE A 145 -11.30 -3.26 -4.55
N SER A 146 -10.47 -3.82 -3.66
CA SER A 146 -9.50 -4.88 -3.98
C SER A 146 -10.17 -6.15 -4.47
N LEU A 147 -11.32 -6.53 -3.90
CA LEU A 147 -12.13 -7.68 -4.37
C LEU A 147 -12.48 -7.58 -5.85
N GLY A 148 -12.84 -6.38 -6.34
CA GLY A 148 -13.13 -6.15 -7.76
C GLY A 148 -11.89 -5.95 -8.61
N LEU A 149 -10.88 -5.27 -8.07
CA LEU A 149 -9.66 -4.88 -8.77
C LEU A 149 -8.78 -6.09 -9.08
N GLU A 150 -8.54 -6.97 -8.10
CA GLU A 150 -7.71 -8.17 -8.26
C GLU A 150 -8.26 -9.07 -9.39
N GLY A 151 -9.55 -9.38 -9.35
CA GLY A 151 -10.19 -10.19 -10.39
C GLY A 151 -10.16 -9.52 -11.77
N SER A 152 -10.25 -8.20 -11.84
CA SER A 152 -10.19 -7.46 -13.10
C SER A 152 -8.78 -7.42 -13.69
N LEU A 153 -7.77 -7.17 -12.85
CA LEU A 153 -6.36 -7.23 -13.22
C LEU A 153 -5.97 -8.64 -13.68
N CYS A 154 -6.40 -9.66 -12.96
CA CYS A 154 -6.16 -11.06 -13.31
C CYS A 154 -6.73 -11.41 -14.69
N ARG A 155 -7.99 -11.02 -14.98
CA ARG A 155 -8.59 -11.21 -16.30
C ARG A 155 -7.83 -10.46 -17.40
N PHE A 156 -7.41 -9.23 -17.13
CA PHE A 156 -6.66 -8.40 -18.07
C PHE A 156 -5.30 -9.03 -18.40
N GLN A 157 -4.59 -9.51 -17.39
CA GLN A 157 -3.29 -10.19 -17.53
C GLN A 157 -3.42 -11.49 -18.35
N VAL A 158 -4.45 -12.31 -18.08
CA VAL A 158 -4.71 -13.53 -18.86
C VAL A 158 -5.04 -13.20 -20.32
N ALA A 159 -5.82 -12.15 -20.58
CA ALA A 159 -6.12 -11.70 -21.93
C ALA A 159 -4.89 -11.21 -22.72
N HIS A 160 -3.85 -10.74 -22.02
CA HIS A 160 -2.57 -10.31 -22.60
C HIS A 160 -1.48 -11.38 -22.51
N GLY A 161 -1.84 -12.65 -22.29
CA GLY A 161 -0.93 -13.80 -22.36
C GLY A 161 -0.15 -14.12 -21.09
N ARG A 162 -0.46 -13.48 -19.95
CA ARG A 162 0.13 -13.80 -18.63
C ARG A 162 -0.77 -14.75 -17.86
N GLU A 163 -0.52 -16.05 -17.97
CA GLU A 163 -1.29 -17.09 -17.26
C GLU A 163 -0.89 -17.28 -15.79
N LEU A 164 0.04 -16.47 -15.25
CA LEU A 164 0.54 -16.57 -13.87
C LEU A 164 -0.60 -16.54 -12.84
N CYS A 165 -1.59 -15.67 -13.04
CA CYS A 165 -2.76 -15.59 -12.18
C CYS A 165 -3.65 -16.86 -12.28
N ARG A 166 -3.71 -17.50 -13.45
CA ARG A 166 -4.41 -18.77 -13.65
C ARG A 166 -3.68 -19.92 -12.95
N GLU A 167 -2.35 -19.96 -12.96
CA GLU A 167 -1.58 -21.01 -12.25
C GLU A 167 -1.72 -20.96 -10.73
N VAL A 168 -1.85 -19.76 -10.14
CA VAL A 168 -2.05 -19.59 -8.70
C VAL A 168 -3.45 -20.05 -8.27
N TYR A 169 -4.50 -19.68 -9.02
CA TYR A 169 -5.88 -20.02 -8.67
C TYR A 169 -6.31 -21.44 -9.08
N ARG A 170 -5.69 -22.06 -10.09
CA ARG A 170 -6.02 -23.44 -10.54
C ARG A 170 -5.50 -24.53 -9.59
N ARG A 171 -4.71 -24.17 -8.57
CA ARG A 171 -4.19 -25.08 -7.52
C ARG A 171 -4.88 -24.90 -6.15
N LEU A 172 -5.99 -24.18 -6.12
CA LEU A 172 -6.97 -24.15 -5.02
C LEU A 172 -8.12 -25.10 -5.36
#